data_AF-A0A520FM19-F1
#
_entry.id   AF-A0A520FM19-F1
#
_cell.length_a   1.000
_cell.length_b   1.000
_cell.length_c   1.000
_cell.angle_alpha   90.00
_cell.angle_beta   90.00
_cell.angle_gamma   90.00
#
_symmetry.space_group_name_H-M   'P 1'
#
loop_
_entity.id
_entity.type
_entity.pdbx_description
1 polymer ?
#
loop_
_entity_poly.entity_id
_entity_poly.type
_entity_poly.pdbx_seq_one_letter_code
_entity_poly.pdbx_strand_id
1 'polypeptide(L)'
;MAANGSNAMPGYCRAFGHRVPGRRMVSVIAMRLGEVGLEVHPDKTSISYCRGGFHRGHFEKVSFDFLGCTFAPRPVRVKGGGLLTVFAPAVSRSALKVMGQRVRRWKLHRRVDLELREIARWINPIVRGWMQYYGKHNRSALFPLLCRINAYLMRWARNKYRRIARFSKAFAWWKSLVQAYPRAFVHWGMTTQVSAAGMGRAV
;
A
#
# COMPACT_ATOMS: atom_id res chain seq x y z
N MET A 1 0.83 -20.62 -51.66
CA MET A 1 -0.35 -19.81 -51.34
C MET A 1 -1.01 -20.40 -50.10
N ALA A 2 -0.90 -19.75 -48.93
CA ALA A 2 -1.85 -19.89 -47.83
C ALA A 2 -1.58 -18.83 -46.74
N ALA A 3 -2.49 -17.84 -46.69
CA ALA A 3 -2.97 -17.04 -45.56
C ALA A 3 -1.97 -16.44 -44.55
N ASN A 4 -1.64 -15.17 -44.78
CA ASN A 4 -1.46 -14.15 -43.74
C ASN A 4 -2.79 -13.90 -43.01
N GLY A 5 -2.75 -13.73 -41.69
CA GLY A 5 -3.95 -13.46 -40.89
C GLY A 5 -3.65 -13.13 -39.43
N SER A 6 -2.92 -12.05 -39.22
CA SER A 6 -2.68 -11.38 -37.94
C SER A 6 -3.98 -11.20 -37.14
N ASN A 7 -4.06 -11.72 -35.91
CA ASN A 7 -5.09 -11.27 -34.97
C ASN A 7 -4.56 -11.23 -33.53
N ALA A 8 -3.96 -10.08 -33.20
CA ALA A 8 -3.57 -9.71 -31.85
C ALA A 8 -4.83 -9.40 -31.02
N MET A 9 -5.15 -10.27 -30.06
CA MET A 9 -6.34 -10.12 -29.21
C MET A 9 -6.05 -9.23 -27.98
N PRO A 10 -6.73 -8.08 -27.81
CA PRO A 10 -6.54 -7.19 -26.68
C PRO A 10 -7.40 -7.68 -25.50
N GLY A 11 -6.75 -8.42 -24.60
CA GLY A 11 -6.91 -8.25 -23.17
C GLY A 11 -8.20 -8.69 -22.44
N TYR A 12 -8.06 -9.58 -21.44
CA TYR A 12 -9.21 -10.14 -20.73
C TYR A 12 -9.00 -10.29 -19.22
N CYS A 13 -10.04 -9.93 -18.45
CA CYS A 13 -10.15 -10.19 -17.01
C CYS A 13 -11.43 -11.01 -16.76
N ARG A 14 -11.30 -12.18 -16.13
CA ARG A 14 -12.40 -13.14 -15.87
C ARG A 14 -13.19 -12.74 -14.61
N ALA A 15 -14.38 -12.19 -14.79
CA ALA A 15 -15.48 -12.27 -13.84
C ALA A 15 -16.79 -12.02 -14.62
N PHE A 16 -17.73 -12.96 -14.56
CA PHE A 16 -19.04 -12.95 -15.25
C PHE A 16 -19.04 -13.35 -16.74
N GLY A 17 -19.75 -14.44 -17.04
CA GLY A 17 -19.80 -15.15 -18.33
C GLY A 17 -20.54 -14.45 -19.48
N HIS A 18 -20.72 -13.13 -19.44
CA HIS A 18 -21.22 -12.35 -20.57
C HIS A 18 -20.23 -11.24 -20.93
N ARG A 19 -19.72 -11.28 -22.17
CA ARG A 19 -18.73 -10.34 -22.71
C ARG A 19 -19.41 -9.04 -23.13
N VAL A 20 -19.40 -8.04 -22.25
CA VAL A 20 -19.84 -6.68 -22.57
C VAL A 20 -18.60 -5.79 -22.74
N PRO A 21 -18.36 -5.19 -23.92
CA PRO A 21 -17.28 -4.21 -24.09
C PRO A 21 -17.42 -3.07 -23.08
N GLY A 22 -16.33 -2.64 -22.45
CA GLY A 22 -16.39 -1.58 -21.42
C GLY A 22 -17.11 -0.30 -21.89
N ARG A 23 -17.02 0.03 -23.18
CA ARG A 23 -17.74 1.16 -23.80
C ARG A 23 -19.27 1.00 -23.71
N ARG A 24 -19.79 -0.21 -23.91
CA ARG A 24 -21.23 -0.50 -23.77
C ARG A 24 -21.70 -0.34 -22.33
N MET A 25 -20.86 -0.68 -21.35
CA MET A 25 -21.18 -0.45 -19.93
C MET A 25 -21.29 1.03 -19.60
N VAL A 26 -20.38 1.88 -20.13
CA VAL A 26 -20.45 3.33 -19.93
C VAL A 26 -21.75 3.91 -20.48
N SER A 27 -22.20 3.47 -21.66
CA SER A 27 -23.47 3.93 -22.24
C SER A 27 -24.68 3.54 -21.38
N VAL A 28 -24.72 2.31 -20.86
CA VAL A 28 -25.81 1.86 -19.99
C VAL A 28 -25.84 2.65 -18.67
N ILE A 29 -24.67 2.90 -18.08
CA ILE A 29 -24.55 3.69 -16.86
C ILE A 29 -24.99 5.15 -17.12
N ALA A 30 -24.58 5.74 -18.24
CA ALA A 30 -24.98 7.10 -18.61
C ALA A 30 -26.50 7.24 -18.74
N MET A 31 -27.16 6.26 -19.38
CA MET A 31 -28.61 6.24 -19.50
C MET A 31 -29.29 6.18 -18.12
N ARG A 32 -28.83 5.29 -17.24
CA ARG A 32 -29.39 5.14 -15.88
C ARG A 32 -29.15 6.35 -14.99
N LEU A 33 -28.01 7.03 -15.14
CA LEU A 33 -27.76 8.29 -14.45
C LEU A 33 -28.67 9.40 -14.97
N GLY A 34 -28.95 9.43 -16.28
CA GLY A 34 -29.90 10.37 -16.87
C GLY A 34 -31.32 10.24 -16.31
N GLU A 35 -31.78 9.02 -16.01
CA GLU A 35 -33.08 8.77 -15.37
C GLU A 35 -33.21 9.47 -14.00
N VAL A 36 -32.10 9.77 -13.33
CA VAL A 36 -32.06 10.48 -12.04
C VAL A 36 -31.49 11.90 -12.15
N GLY A 37 -31.38 12.45 -13.36
CA GLY A 37 -30.89 13.81 -13.61
C GLY A 37 -29.37 13.99 -13.43
N LEU A 38 -28.59 12.90 -13.53
CA LEU A 38 -27.13 12.92 -13.44
C LEU A 38 -26.47 12.64 -14.79
N GLU A 39 -25.33 13.27 -15.05
CA GLU A 39 -24.54 13.08 -16.26
C GLU A 39 -23.14 12.54 -15.98
N VAL A 40 -22.63 11.74 -16.92
CA VAL A 40 -21.27 11.18 -16.84
C VAL A 40 -20.27 12.20 -17.36
N HIS A 41 -19.37 12.66 -16.49
CA HIS A 41 -18.32 13.59 -16.88
C HIS A 41 -17.20 12.89 -17.68
N PRO A 42 -16.84 13.36 -18.89
CA PRO A 42 -15.89 12.68 -19.77
C PRO A 42 -14.48 12.56 -19.16
N ASP A 43 -14.01 13.59 -18.46
CA ASP A 43 -12.66 13.56 -17.87
C ASP A 43 -12.54 12.67 -16.63
N LYS A 44 -13.64 12.46 -15.90
CA LYS A 44 -13.66 11.66 -14.66
C LYS A 44 -13.88 10.17 -14.95
N THR A 45 -14.53 9.86 -16.06
CA THR A 45 -14.85 8.48 -16.46
C THR A 45 -13.79 7.94 -17.40
N SER A 46 -13.08 6.92 -16.96
CA SER A 46 -12.12 6.23 -17.81
C SER A 46 -12.25 4.73 -17.71
N ILE A 47 -12.09 4.05 -18.86
CA ILE A 47 -12.04 2.59 -18.92
C ILE A 47 -10.58 2.17 -18.76
N SER A 48 -10.27 1.47 -17.67
CA SER A 48 -8.95 0.89 -17.45
C SER A 48 -8.95 -0.60 -17.77
N TYR A 49 -7.92 -1.04 -18.48
CA TYR A 49 -7.75 -2.44 -18.84
C TYR A 49 -7.12 -3.24 -17.70
N CYS A 50 -7.87 -4.22 -17.19
CA CYS A 50 -7.42 -5.12 -16.12
C CYS A 50 -6.54 -6.24 -16.70
N ARG A 51 -5.24 -5.97 -16.85
CA ARG A 51 -4.29 -6.93 -17.44
C ARG A 51 -3.93 -8.08 -16.49
N GLY A 52 -4.18 -9.32 -16.91
CA GLY A 52 -3.68 -10.56 -16.29
C GLY A 52 -2.44 -11.13 -16.98
N GLY A 53 -1.74 -12.08 -16.34
CA GLY A 53 -0.44 -12.60 -16.78
C GLY A 53 -0.37 -13.27 -18.16
N PHE A 54 -1.50 -13.74 -18.69
CA PHE A 54 -1.56 -14.41 -20.01
C PHE A 54 -1.88 -13.46 -21.18
N HIS A 55 -1.98 -12.15 -20.94
CA HIS A 55 -2.48 -11.19 -21.94
C HIS A 55 -1.41 -10.18 -22.35
N ARG A 56 -1.16 -10.08 -23.66
CA ARG A 56 -0.10 -9.24 -24.26
C ARG A 56 -0.60 -7.93 -24.90
N GLY A 57 -1.89 -7.63 -24.82
CA GLY A 57 -2.44 -6.39 -25.38
C GLY A 57 -1.88 -5.14 -24.70
N HIS A 58 -1.47 -4.15 -25.51
CA HIS A 58 -1.05 -2.84 -25.04
C HIS A 58 -2.27 -1.91 -24.94
N PHE A 59 -2.43 -1.24 -23.80
CA PHE A 59 -3.51 -0.31 -23.56
C PHE A 59 -2.97 0.91 -22.84
N GLU A 60 -3.53 2.08 -23.12
CA GLU A 60 -3.10 3.36 -22.53
C GLU A 60 -3.26 3.38 -21.00
N LYS A 61 -4.40 2.91 -20.49
CA LYS A 61 -4.71 2.85 -19.05
C LYS A 61 -4.76 1.41 -18.57
N VAL A 62 -3.74 0.98 -17.83
CA VAL A 62 -3.62 -0.36 -17.22
C VAL A 62 -3.66 -0.33 -15.70
N SER A 63 -3.99 0.82 -15.11
CA SER A 63 -4.16 0.96 -13.66
C SER A 63 -5.13 2.08 -13.35
N PHE A 64 -5.74 2.05 -12.16
CA PHE A 64 -6.57 3.13 -11.65
C PHE A 64 -6.55 3.14 -10.12
N ASP A 65 -6.87 4.30 -9.55
CA ASP A 65 -7.01 4.47 -8.11
C ASP A 65 -8.50 4.41 -7.72
N PHE A 66 -8.82 3.63 -6.70
CA PHE A 66 -10.16 3.53 -6.13
C PHE A 66 -10.07 3.33 -4.61
N LEU A 67 -10.80 4.15 -3.86
CA LEU A 67 -10.83 4.14 -2.38
C LEU A 67 -9.43 4.14 -1.71
N GLY A 68 -8.49 4.87 -2.30
CA GLY A 68 -7.11 4.98 -1.81
C GLY A 68 -6.22 3.78 -2.15
N CYS A 69 -6.67 2.85 -2.98
CA CYS A 69 -5.90 1.73 -3.49
C CYS A 69 -5.67 1.86 -5.01
N THR A 70 -4.45 1.60 -5.45
CA THR A 70 -4.10 1.48 -6.88
C THR A 70 -4.27 0.03 -7.33
N PHE A 71 -5.23 -0.19 -8.22
CA PHE A 71 -5.44 -1.45 -8.92
C PHE A 71 -4.54 -1.50 -10.14
N ALA A 72 -3.67 -2.51 -10.21
CA ALA A 72 -2.71 -2.67 -11.30
C ALA A 72 -2.30 -4.16 -11.43
N PRO A 73 -1.69 -4.56 -12.55
CA PRO A 73 -1.07 -5.88 -12.70
C PRO A 73 0.09 -6.01 -11.73
N ARG A 74 0.08 -7.05 -10.90
CA ARG A 74 1.08 -7.30 -9.86
C ARG A 74 1.48 -8.77 -9.81
N PRO A 75 2.78 -9.08 -9.59
CA PRO A 75 3.21 -10.45 -9.39
C PRO A 75 2.77 -10.93 -8.00
N VAL A 76 2.18 -12.11 -7.95
CA VAL A 76 1.77 -12.81 -6.73
C VAL A 76 2.36 -14.21 -6.76
N ARG A 77 2.88 -14.66 -5.62
CA ARG A 77 3.38 -16.03 -5.45
C ARG A 77 2.22 -17.00 -5.38
N VAL A 78 2.27 -18.05 -6.18
CA VAL A 78 1.25 -19.11 -6.21
C VAL A 78 1.68 -20.31 -5.37
N LYS A 79 0.70 -21.10 -4.88
CA LYS A 79 0.97 -22.38 -4.22
C LYS A 79 1.54 -23.33 -5.28
N GLY A 80 2.74 -23.88 -5.03
CA GLY A 80 3.49 -24.69 -6.01
C GLY A 80 4.78 -24.05 -6.55
N GLY A 81 5.07 -22.80 -6.15
CA GLY A 81 6.25 -22.07 -6.64
C GLY A 81 5.95 -21.28 -7.91
N GLY A 82 6.73 -20.22 -8.15
CA GLY A 82 6.54 -19.31 -9.29
C GLY A 82 5.72 -18.05 -8.97
N LEU A 83 5.65 -17.17 -9.98
CA LEU A 83 4.94 -15.89 -9.91
C LEU A 83 3.85 -15.84 -10.99
N LEU A 84 2.64 -15.49 -10.58
CA LEU A 84 1.55 -15.16 -11.48
C LEU A 84 1.28 -13.66 -11.43
N THR A 85 1.12 -13.03 -12.59
CA THR A 85 0.65 -11.64 -12.64
C THR A 85 -0.87 -11.60 -12.56
N VAL A 86 -1.38 -11.00 -11.49
CA VAL A 86 -2.82 -10.79 -11.25
C VAL A 86 -3.13 -9.31 -11.13
N PHE A 87 -4.34 -8.91 -11.49
CA PHE A 87 -4.80 -7.53 -11.31
C PHE A 87 -5.29 -7.36 -9.86
N ALA A 88 -4.48 -6.70 -9.03
CA ALA A 88 -4.71 -6.65 -7.58
C ALA A 88 -4.52 -5.25 -7.00
N PRO A 89 -5.31 -4.88 -5.97
CA PRO A 89 -5.15 -3.60 -5.29
C PRO A 89 -3.91 -3.61 -4.39
N ALA A 90 -3.25 -2.46 -4.31
CA ALA A 90 -2.33 -2.12 -3.23
C ALA A 90 -2.58 -0.67 -2.81
N VAL A 91 -2.11 -0.28 -1.63
CA VAL A 91 -2.17 1.13 -1.20
C VAL A 91 -1.63 2.08 -2.28
N SER A 92 -2.39 3.13 -2.56
CA SER A 92 -1.98 4.16 -3.52
C SER A 92 -0.83 5.00 -2.98
N ARG A 93 -0.07 5.62 -3.90
CA ARG A 93 1.01 6.55 -3.52
C ARG A 93 0.47 7.76 -2.75
N SER A 94 -0.70 8.27 -3.12
CA SER A 94 -1.39 9.37 -2.45
C SER A 94 -1.77 8.99 -1.02
N ALA A 95 -2.38 7.81 -0.81
CA ALA A 95 -2.70 7.30 0.52
C ALA A 95 -1.44 7.11 1.39
N LEU A 96 -0.36 6.54 0.84
CA LEU A 96 0.93 6.43 1.54
C LEU A 96 1.50 7.80 1.93
N LYS A 97 1.35 8.81 1.08
CA LYS A 97 1.78 10.19 1.36
C LYS A 97 1.00 10.78 2.53
N VAL A 98 -0.33 10.65 2.54
CA VAL A 98 -1.20 11.11 3.63
C VAL A 98 -0.85 10.41 4.95
N MET A 99 -0.71 9.08 4.93
CA MET A 99 -0.28 8.32 6.12
C MET A 99 1.10 8.77 6.62
N GLY A 100 2.06 8.93 5.70
CA GLY A 100 3.40 9.40 6.03
C GLY A 100 3.42 10.81 6.64
N GLN A 101 2.59 11.72 6.13
CA GLN A 101 2.41 13.05 6.71
C GLN A 101 1.82 12.96 8.13
N ARG A 102 0.83 12.10 8.35
CA ARG A 102 0.26 11.87 9.69
C ARG A 102 1.31 11.33 10.66
N VAL A 103 2.12 10.35 10.26
CA VAL A 103 3.25 9.85 11.07
C VAL A 103 4.26 10.97 11.40
N ARG A 104 4.61 11.82 10.42
CA ARG A 104 5.50 12.97 10.65
C ARG A 104 4.92 13.96 11.65
N ARG A 105 3.61 14.23 11.59
CA ARG A 105 2.90 15.16 12.49
C ARG A 105 2.86 14.68 13.94
N TRP A 106 2.96 13.37 14.19
CA TRP A 106 3.09 12.85 15.56
C TRP A 106 4.31 13.41 16.29
N LYS A 107 5.36 13.80 15.55
CA LYS A 107 6.62 14.33 16.10
C LYS A 107 7.14 13.47 17.26
N LEU A 108 7.10 12.13 17.11
CA LEU A 108 7.41 11.18 18.20
C LEU A 108 8.73 11.47 18.90
N HIS A 109 9.75 11.89 18.16
CA HIS A 109 11.06 12.27 18.69
C HIS A 109 11.03 13.42 19.71
N ARG A 110 9.96 14.21 19.78
CA ARG A 110 9.76 15.29 20.76
C ARG A 110 8.93 14.87 21.97
N ARG A 111 8.27 13.71 21.91
CA ARG A 111 7.38 13.19 22.96
C ARG A 111 8.16 12.38 24.00
N VAL A 112 9.22 12.96 24.55
CA VAL A 112 10.10 12.27 25.53
C VAL A 112 9.43 12.09 26.89
N ASP A 113 8.37 12.85 27.15
CA ASP A 113 7.44 12.73 28.26
C ASP A 113 6.72 11.37 28.30
N LEU A 114 6.41 10.79 27.13
CA LEU A 114 5.68 9.52 27.06
C LEU A 114 6.60 8.31 27.27
N GLU A 115 6.07 7.26 27.89
CA GLU A 115 6.67 5.93 27.96
C GLU A 115 6.35 5.08 26.73
N LEU A 116 7.16 4.04 26.49
CA LEU A 116 6.99 3.16 25.33
C LEU A 116 5.57 2.56 25.25
N ARG A 117 5.01 2.17 26.41
CA ARG A 117 3.66 1.59 26.51
C ARG A 117 2.56 2.60 26.16
N GLU A 118 2.77 3.88 26.44
CA GLU A 118 1.83 4.95 26.09
C GLU A 118 1.85 5.21 24.59
N ILE A 119 3.04 5.27 24.01
CA ILE A 119 3.22 5.40 22.56
C ILE A 119 2.58 4.22 21.83
N ALA A 120 2.80 2.99 22.33
CA ALA A 120 2.17 1.79 21.78
C ALA A 120 0.64 1.86 21.86
N ARG A 121 0.07 2.21 23.02
CA ARG A 121 -1.39 2.35 23.21
C ARG A 121 -2.00 3.36 22.24
N TRP A 122 -1.32 4.46 22.00
CA TRP A 122 -1.78 5.51 21.08
C TRP A 122 -1.70 5.11 19.60
N ILE A 123 -0.56 4.57 19.16
CA ILE A 123 -0.29 4.35 17.73
C ILE A 123 -0.90 3.05 17.22
N ASN A 124 -0.94 2.00 18.04
CA ASN A 124 -1.40 0.68 17.64
C ASN A 124 -2.79 0.65 16.99
N PRO A 125 -3.85 1.31 17.52
CA PRO A 125 -5.16 1.29 16.86
C PRO A 125 -5.12 1.94 15.47
N ILE A 126 -4.36 3.02 15.29
CA ILE A 126 -4.24 3.72 14.00
C ILE A 126 -3.51 2.84 12.98
N VAL A 127 -2.36 2.29 13.35
CA VAL A 127 -1.55 1.44 12.46
C VAL A 127 -2.28 0.14 12.14
N ARG A 128 -3.00 -0.43 13.11
CA ARG A 128 -3.84 -1.62 12.90
C ARG A 128 -4.90 -1.34 11.85
N GLY A 129 -5.59 -0.20 11.92
CA GLY A 129 -6.57 0.21 10.91
C GLY A 129 -5.96 0.28 9.50
N TRP A 130 -4.80 0.91 9.35
CA TRP A 130 -4.10 0.96 8.06
C TRP A 130 -3.69 -0.43 7.56
N MET A 131 -3.15 -1.28 8.43
CA MET A 131 -2.75 -2.64 8.07
C MET A 131 -3.94 -3.51 7.66
N GLN A 132 -5.07 -3.39 8.36
CA GLN A 132 -6.28 -4.15 8.04
C GLN A 132 -6.91 -3.68 6.73
N TYR A 133 -7.04 -2.37 6.54
CA TYR A 133 -7.66 -1.80 5.34
C TYR A 133 -6.77 -1.98 4.10
N TYR A 134 -5.54 -1.46 4.13
CA TYR A 134 -4.66 -1.45 2.96
C TYR A 134 -3.87 -2.76 2.78
N GLY A 135 -3.64 -3.51 3.86
CA GLY A 135 -2.86 -4.75 3.83
C GLY A 135 -3.66 -6.00 3.45
N LYS A 136 -4.99 -5.92 3.24
CA LYS A 136 -5.83 -7.08 2.92
C LYS A 136 -5.32 -7.88 1.71
N HIS A 137 -4.92 -7.19 0.64
CA HIS A 137 -4.50 -7.82 -0.63
C HIS A 137 -2.99 -7.74 -0.87
N ASN A 138 -2.34 -6.68 -0.37
CA ASN A 138 -0.90 -6.49 -0.56
C ASN A 138 -0.28 -5.86 0.69
N ARG A 139 0.11 -6.71 1.64
CA ARG A 139 0.76 -6.26 2.89
C ARG A 139 2.09 -5.56 2.59
N SER A 140 2.92 -6.09 1.69
CA SER A 140 4.28 -5.59 1.44
C SER A 140 4.30 -4.14 0.96
N ALA A 141 3.25 -3.66 0.30
CA ALA A 141 3.14 -2.25 -0.10
C ALA A 141 3.14 -1.26 1.09
N LEU A 142 2.80 -1.69 2.31
CA LEU A 142 2.87 -0.87 3.53
C LEU A 142 4.26 -0.86 4.18
N PHE A 143 5.16 -1.76 3.79
CA PHE A 143 6.46 -1.95 4.44
C PHE A 143 7.27 -0.66 4.60
N PRO A 144 7.37 0.24 3.59
CA PRO A 144 8.12 1.50 3.74
C PRO A 144 7.55 2.42 4.82
N LEU A 145 6.22 2.45 4.98
CA LEU A 145 5.56 3.25 6.02
C LEU A 145 5.86 2.68 7.41
N LEU A 146 5.77 1.36 7.57
CA LEU A 146 6.01 0.68 8.85
C LEU A 146 7.47 0.84 9.31
N CYS A 147 8.43 0.68 8.40
CA CYS A 147 9.85 0.93 8.69
C CYS A 147 10.13 2.40 9.06
N ARG A 148 9.36 3.35 8.51
CA ARG A 148 9.46 4.76 8.88
C ARG A 148 8.93 5.02 10.30
N ILE A 149 7.85 4.35 10.70
CA ILE A 149 7.35 4.40 12.09
C ILE A 149 8.44 3.89 13.05
N ASN A 150 9.08 2.76 12.73
CA ASN A 150 10.21 2.22 13.50
C ASN A 150 11.37 3.23 13.60
N ALA A 151 11.69 3.95 12.53
CA ALA A 151 12.72 5.01 12.57
C ALA A 151 12.37 6.16 13.51
N TYR A 152 11.09 6.59 13.56
CA TYR A 152 10.66 7.60 14.53
C TYR A 152 10.68 7.10 15.97
N LEU A 153 10.32 5.83 16.21
CA LEU A 153 10.44 5.20 17.53
C LEU A 153 11.91 5.14 17.99
N MET A 154 12.81 4.73 17.10
CA MET A 154 14.25 4.71 17.40
C MET A 154 14.80 6.11 17.69
N ARG A 155 14.35 7.13 16.94
CA ARG A 155 14.72 8.53 17.19
C ARG A 155 14.18 9.03 18.54
N TRP A 156 12.94 8.69 18.90
CA TRP A 156 12.37 8.98 20.22
C TRP A 156 13.20 8.36 21.34
N ALA A 157 13.53 7.07 21.23
CA ALA A 157 14.30 6.37 22.26
C ALA A 157 15.68 6.99 22.48
N ARG A 158 16.36 7.40 21.40
CA ARG A 158 17.65 8.12 21.46
C ARG A 158 17.54 9.47 22.17
N ASN A 159 16.42 10.17 22.01
CA ASN A 159 16.19 11.46 22.66
C ASN A 159 15.79 11.30 24.14
N LYS A 160 15.00 10.27 24.48
CA LYS A 160 14.56 9.99 25.85
C LYS A 160 15.69 9.44 26.73
N TYR A 161 16.48 8.50 26.19
CA TYR A 161 17.49 7.79 26.96
C TYR A 161 18.90 8.18 26.51
N ARG A 162 19.54 9.10 27.25
CA ARG A 162 20.92 9.58 26.95
C ARG A 162 21.95 8.45 26.84
N ARG A 163 21.80 7.38 27.63
CA ARG A 163 22.68 6.20 27.64
C ARG A 163 22.74 5.46 26.29
N ILE A 164 21.70 5.58 25.46
CA ILE A 164 21.62 4.95 24.13
C ILE A 164 21.64 5.97 22.98
N ALA A 165 22.14 7.18 23.19
CA ALA A 165 22.21 8.21 22.16
C ALA A 165 23.06 7.79 20.93
N ARG A 166 24.11 6.97 21.16
CA ARG A 166 24.95 6.38 20.11
C ARG A 166 24.17 5.34 19.30
N PHE A 167 24.33 5.36 17.97
CA PHE A 167 23.55 4.51 17.06
C PHE A 167 23.69 3.02 17.35
N SER A 168 24.92 2.52 17.60
CA SER A 168 25.16 1.11 17.93
C SER A 168 24.41 0.67 19.18
N LYS A 169 24.43 1.49 20.24
CA LYS A 169 23.69 1.25 21.49
C LYS A 169 22.18 1.29 21.28
N ALA A 170 21.68 2.26 20.49
CA ALA A 170 20.27 2.34 20.15
C ALA A 170 19.80 1.11 19.35
N PHE A 171 20.64 0.60 18.46
CA PHE A 171 20.32 -0.57 17.64
C PHE A 171 20.34 -1.86 18.47
N ALA A 172 21.30 -2.01 19.38
CA ALA A 172 21.32 -3.08 20.37
C ALA A 172 20.06 -3.05 21.25
N TRP A 173 19.73 -1.87 21.79
CA TRP A 173 18.48 -1.65 22.54
C TRP A 173 17.23 -2.02 21.73
N TRP A 174 17.17 -1.62 20.46
CA TRP A 174 16.05 -1.95 19.57
C TRP A 174 15.89 -3.47 19.38
N LYS A 175 17.01 -4.18 19.15
CA LYS A 175 17.01 -5.65 19.04
C LYS A 175 16.50 -6.30 20.33
N SER A 176 17.03 -5.91 21.48
CA SER A 176 16.60 -6.43 22.78
C SER A 176 15.12 -6.12 23.05
N LEU A 177 14.65 -4.92 22.69
CA LEU A 177 13.26 -4.52 22.86
C LEU A 177 12.30 -5.37 22.02
N VAL A 178 12.63 -5.56 20.75
CA VAL A 178 11.81 -6.37 19.83
C VAL A 178 11.77 -7.84 20.26
N GLN A 179 12.88 -8.36 20.81
CA GLN A 179 12.94 -9.72 21.35
C GLN A 179 12.12 -9.87 22.64
N ALA A 180 12.23 -8.91 23.57
CA ALA A 180 11.52 -8.96 24.84
C ALA A 180 10.01 -8.72 24.67
N TYR A 181 9.61 -7.83 23.75
CA TYR A 181 8.22 -7.42 23.57
C TYR A 181 7.79 -7.44 22.10
N PRO A 182 7.81 -8.60 21.40
CA PRO A 182 7.57 -8.69 19.97
C PRO A 182 6.16 -8.21 19.53
N ARG A 183 5.22 -8.12 20.48
CA ARG A 183 3.84 -7.68 20.26
C ARG A 183 3.54 -6.27 20.78
N ALA A 184 4.54 -5.52 21.26
CA ALA A 184 4.35 -4.16 21.75
C ALA A 184 3.75 -3.24 20.67
N PHE A 185 4.22 -3.38 19.43
CA PHE A 185 3.65 -2.68 18.29
C PHE A 185 3.04 -3.65 17.29
N VAL A 186 1.83 -3.34 16.82
CA VAL A 186 1.05 -4.23 15.94
C VAL A 186 1.79 -4.56 14.64
N HIS A 187 2.57 -3.62 14.09
CA HIS A 187 3.27 -3.79 12.83
C HIS A 187 4.56 -4.61 12.93
N TRP A 188 5.04 -4.93 14.14
CA TRP A 188 6.24 -5.74 14.32
C TRP A 188 6.07 -7.18 13.86
N GLY A 189 4.83 -7.70 13.84
CA GLY A 189 4.52 -8.98 13.19
C GLY A 189 4.73 -8.99 11.68
N MET A 190 4.92 -7.81 11.06
CA MET A 190 5.26 -7.68 9.65
C MET A 190 6.69 -7.18 9.43
N THR A 191 7.14 -6.18 10.20
CA THR A 191 8.50 -5.68 10.12
C THR A 191 8.98 -4.99 11.38
N THR A 192 10.19 -5.35 11.78
CA THR A 192 10.96 -4.73 12.85
C THR A 192 12.14 -3.92 12.30
N GLN A 193 12.28 -3.85 10.97
CA GLN A 193 13.35 -3.10 10.32
C GLN A 193 13.15 -1.59 10.53
N VAL A 194 14.27 -0.89 10.68
CA VAL A 194 14.31 0.56 10.81
C VAL A 194 14.72 1.17 9.47
N SER A 195 13.91 2.08 8.92
CA SER A 195 14.22 2.72 7.64
C SER A 195 15.45 3.62 7.73
N ALA A 196 16.45 3.42 6.86
CA ALA A 196 17.66 4.24 6.81
C ALA A 196 17.42 5.71 6.45
N ALA A 197 16.44 5.99 5.59
CA ALA A 197 16.06 7.36 5.21
C ALA A 197 15.49 8.20 6.37
N GLY A 198 15.03 7.55 7.45
CA GLY A 198 14.56 8.20 8.67
C GLY A 198 15.65 8.44 9.71
N MET A 199 16.90 8.08 9.44
CA MET A 199 18.02 8.10 10.40
C MET A 199 18.94 9.34 10.29
N GLY A 200 18.57 10.34 9.46
CA GLY A 200 19.32 11.60 9.33
C GLY A 200 19.53 12.29 10.68
N ARG A 201 20.74 12.83 10.89
CA ARG A 201 21.31 13.37 12.14
C ARG A 201 20.25 14.01 13.04
N ALA A 202 20.26 13.63 14.32
CA ALA A 202 19.76 14.53 15.35
C ALA A 202 20.72 15.73 15.32
N VAL A 203 20.24 16.84 14.76
CA VAL A 203 20.84 18.15 14.97
C VAL A 203 20.41 18.61 16.35
#